data_AF-H9X3C5-F1
#
_entry.id   AF-H9X3C5-F1
#
_cell.length_a   1.000
_cell.length_b   1.000
_cell.length_c   1.000
_cell.angle_alpha   90.00
_cell.angle_beta   90.00
_cell.angle_gamma   90.00
#
_symmetry.space_group_name_H-M   'P 1'
#
loop_
_entity.id
_entity.type
_entity.pdbx_description
1 polymer ?
#
loop_
_entity_poly.entity_id
_entity_poly.type
_entity_poly.pdbx_seq_one_letter_code
_entity_poly.pdbx_strand_id
1 'polypeptide(L)'
;SLQNGPADGIALVEDGNRGAHIIHFLSYEGSVEAVDGPAKDLKSLDIEVNESKDSSVNDSLGLSGASFEAYRWTKFLNAASPGRLNKGQRFLEW
;
A
#
# COMPACT_ATOMS: atom_id res chain seq x y z
N SER A 1 -6.50 8.54 11.40
CA SER A 1 -6.27 7.89 10.10
C SER A 1 -4.97 8.45 9.52
N LEU A 2 -4.37 7.74 8.58
CA LEU A 2 -3.29 8.26 7.75
C LEU A 2 -3.90 9.18 6.69
N GLN A 3 -4.47 10.31 7.06
CA GLN A 3 -5.10 11.23 6.10
C GLN A 3 -4.59 12.63 6.41
N ASN A 4 -3.38 12.92 5.94
CA ASN A 4 -2.70 14.19 6.15
C ASN A 4 -2.53 15.00 4.84
N GLY A 5 -3.43 14.81 3.86
CA GLY A 5 -3.38 15.61 2.64
C GLY A 5 -4.15 15.02 1.46
N PRO A 6 -3.90 15.54 0.25
CA PRO A 6 -4.52 15.03 -0.97
C PRO A 6 -4.01 13.63 -1.38
N ALA A 7 -2.87 13.20 -0.84
CA ALA A 7 -2.30 11.86 -1.01
C ALA A 7 -1.44 11.52 0.21
N ASP A 8 -1.41 10.26 0.61
CA ASP A 8 -0.59 9.76 1.71
C ASP A 8 0.33 8.64 1.24
N GLY A 9 1.55 8.62 1.77
CA GLY A 9 2.61 7.68 1.37
C GLY A 9 3.13 6.83 2.53
N ILE A 10 3.52 5.59 2.24
CA ILE A 10 4.17 4.68 3.18
C ILE A 10 5.37 4.02 2.51
N ALA A 11 6.52 4.09 3.17
CA ALA A 11 7.74 3.42 2.73
C ALA A 11 8.01 2.19 3.60
N LEU A 12 8.25 1.05 2.97
CA LEU A 12 8.86 -0.11 3.60
C LEU A 12 10.37 0.02 3.46
N VAL A 13 11.04 0.12 4.60
CA VAL A 13 12.47 0.40 4.69
C VAL A 13 13.15 -0.76 5.39
N GLU A 14 14.19 -1.31 4.78
CA GLU A 14 15.15 -2.17 5.46
C GLU A 14 16.20 -1.28 6.09
N ASP A 15 16.28 -1.27 7.42
CA ASP A 15 17.35 -0.59 8.14
C ASP A 15 18.48 -1.58 8.44
N GLY A 16 19.69 -1.25 7.99
CA GLY A 16 20.85 -2.13 8.12
C GLY A 16 22.11 -1.37 8.49
N ASN A 17 23.19 -2.11 8.77
CA ASN A 17 24.47 -1.53 9.21
C ASN A 17 25.12 -0.56 8.20
N ARG A 18 24.64 -0.52 6.95
CA ARG A 18 25.12 0.37 5.88
C ARG A 18 24.17 1.53 5.59
N GLY A 19 23.14 1.72 6.43
CA GLY A 19 22.08 2.70 6.25
C GLY A 19 20.77 2.07 5.78
N ALA A 20 19.78 2.93 5.56
CA ALA A 20 18.44 2.54 5.15
C ALA A 20 18.37 2.23 3.64
N HIS A 21 17.71 1.13 3.30
CA HIS A 21 17.38 0.73 1.93
C HIS A 21 15.87 0.71 1.75
N ILE A 22 15.36 1.41 0.73
CA ILE A 22 13.93 1.43 0.43
C ILE A 22 13.56 0.17 -0.35
N ILE A 23 12.72 -0.67 0.25
CA ILE A 23 12.14 -1.85 -0.43
C ILE A 23 10.98 -1.41 -1.31
N HIS A 24 10.02 -0.68 -0.74
CA HIS A 24 8.88 -0.13 -1.46
C HIS A 24 8.56 1.27 -0.95
N PHE A 25 8.07 2.12 -1.84
CA PHE A 25 7.44 3.39 -1.48
C PHE A 25 6.13 3.52 -2.23
N LEU A 26 5.02 3.30 -1.50
CA LEU A 26 3.67 3.30 -2.05
C LEU A 26 2.91 4.52 -1.57
N SER A 27 1.94 4.96 -2.35
CA SER A 27 0.98 5.99 -1.93
C SER A 27 -0.41 5.65 -2.43
N TYR A 28 -1.41 6.31 -1.86
CA TYR A 28 -2.79 6.25 -2.34
C TYR A 28 -3.36 7.65 -2.45
N GLU A 29 -4.40 7.77 -3.28
CA GLU A 29 -5.02 9.04 -3.66
C GLU A 29 -4.07 10.00 -4.41
N GLY A 30 -3.01 9.44 -5.01
CA GLY A 30 -2.02 10.15 -5.81
C GLY A 30 -0.59 9.80 -5.42
N SER A 31 0.38 10.34 -6.16
CA SER A 31 1.81 10.17 -5.86
C SER A 31 2.33 11.22 -4.89
N VAL A 32 3.24 10.82 -4.00
CA VAL A 32 3.92 11.68 -3.03
C VAL A 32 5.42 11.71 -3.34
N GLU A 33 6.04 12.89 -3.25
CA GLU A 33 7.49 13.03 -3.22
C GLU A 33 7.90 13.24 -1.76
N ALA A 34 8.77 12.38 -1.25
CA ALA A 34 9.21 12.48 0.14
C ALA A 34 10.25 13.59 0.28
N VAL A 35 9.99 14.54 1.18
CA VAL A 35 10.89 15.68 1.47
C VAL A 35 11.90 15.38 2.59
N ASP A 36 11.69 14.30 3.33
CA ASP A 36 12.54 13.87 4.44
C ASP A 36 12.43 12.35 4.68
N GLY A 37 13.31 11.84 5.54
CA GLY A 37 13.38 10.44 5.94
C GLY A 37 14.09 9.54 4.92
N PRO A 38 14.04 8.21 5.12
CA PRO A 38 14.76 7.26 4.26
C PRO A 38 14.37 7.32 2.78
N ALA A 39 13.16 7.74 2.46
CA ALA A 39 12.66 7.83 1.08
C ALA A 39 12.85 9.21 0.45
N LYS A 40 13.58 10.13 1.11
CA LYS A 40 13.78 11.50 0.65
C LYS A 40 14.22 11.57 -0.83
N ASP A 41 13.65 12.53 -1.55
CA ASP A 41 13.87 12.81 -2.98
C ASP A 41 13.40 11.65 -3.91
N LEU A 42 12.69 10.66 -3.37
CA LEU A 42 12.02 9.61 -4.15
C LEU A 42 10.54 9.95 -4.32
N LYS A 43 9.99 9.50 -5.45
CA LYS A 43 8.56 9.54 -5.75
C LYS A 43 7.93 8.18 -5.47
N SER A 44 6.82 8.15 -4.74
CA SER A 44 6.06 6.93 -4.48
C SER A 44 5.35 6.41 -5.73
N LEU A 45 5.04 5.11 -5.70
CA LEU A 45 4.13 4.47 -6.64
C LEU A 45 2.70 4.56 -6.11
N ASP A 46 1.82 5.24 -6.85
CA ASP A 46 0.39 5.27 -6.53
C ASP A 46 -0.24 3.88 -6.72
N ILE A 47 -1.05 3.45 -5.76
CA ILE A 47 -1.79 2.19 -5.81
C ILE A 47 -3.06 2.28 -6.66
N GLU A 48 -3.42 3.48 -7.13
CA GLU A 48 -4.53 3.76 -8.05
C GLU A 48 -5.92 3.32 -7.54
N VAL A 49 -6.04 3.09 -6.24
CA VAL A 49 -7.31 2.82 -5.54
C VAL A 49 -7.46 3.82 -4.39
N ASN A 50 -8.71 4.16 -4.06
CA ASN A 50 -9.02 5.21 -3.10
C ASN A 50 -10.13 4.83 -2.12
N GLU A 51 -10.13 5.54 -1.00
CA GLU A 51 -11.26 5.55 -0.09
C GLU A 51 -12.09 6.83 -0.33
N SER A 52 -13.32 6.83 0.14
CA SER A 52 -14.16 8.03 0.09
C SER A 52 -14.81 8.23 1.45
N LYS A 53 -15.50 9.35 1.63
CA LYS A 53 -16.28 9.61 2.84
C LYS A 53 -17.40 8.59 3.08
N ASP A 54 -17.76 7.84 2.04
CA ASP A 54 -18.77 6.79 2.07
C ASP A 54 -18.18 5.40 2.32
N SER A 55 -16.84 5.26 2.35
CA SER A 55 -16.18 3.99 2.70
C SER A 55 -16.61 3.56 4.10
N SER A 56 -17.06 2.32 4.23
CA SER A 56 -17.47 1.76 5.52
C SER A 56 -16.25 1.32 6.35
N VAL A 57 -16.44 1.11 7.65
CA VAL A 57 -15.40 0.54 8.53
C VAL A 57 -15.00 -0.90 8.16
N ASN A 58 -15.80 -1.58 7.34
CA ASN A 58 -15.53 -2.92 6.84
C ASN A 58 -15.01 -2.91 5.39
N ASP A 59 -14.82 -1.74 4.80
CA ASP A 59 -14.13 -1.60 3.53
C ASP A 59 -12.61 -1.62 3.77
N SER A 60 -11.85 -2.01 2.77
CA SER A 60 -10.39 -1.98 2.85
C SER A 60 -9.74 -1.90 1.48
N LEU A 61 -8.57 -1.27 1.40
CA LEU A 61 -7.66 -1.36 0.25
C LEU A 61 -6.62 -2.46 0.49
N GLY A 62 -6.45 -3.37 -0.46
CA GLY A 62 -5.50 -4.47 -0.32
C GLY A 62 -5.15 -5.15 -1.64
N LEU A 63 -4.20 -6.09 -1.61
CA LEU A 63 -3.81 -6.87 -2.78
C LEU A 63 -4.76 -8.06 -3.03
N SER A 64 -5.05 -8.33 -4.30
CA SER A 64 -5.61 -9.58 -4.81
C SER A 64 -4.67 -10.20 -5.85
N GLY A 65 -4.79 -11.50 -6.16
CA GLY A 65 -3.92 -12.20 -7.11
C GLY A 65 -3.09 -13.32 -6.49
N ALA A 66 -2.26 -13.98 -7.29
CA ALA A 66 -1.56 -15.22 -6.89
C ALA A 66 -0.02 -15.17 -6.95
N SER A 67 0.56 -14.14 -7.55
CA SER A 67 2.01 -13.96 -7.68
C SER A 67 2.37 -12.48 -7.67
N PHE A 68 3.65 -12.17 -7.58
CA PHE A 68 4.14 -10.79 -7.61
C PHE A 68 3.64 -10.01 -8.85
N GLU A 69 3.72 -10.63 -10.02
CA GLU A 69 3.29 -10.04 -11.30
C GLU A 69 1.77 -9.96 -11.45
N ALA A 70 1.05 -10.84 -10.75
CA ALA A 70 -0.40 -10.92 -10.78
C ALA A 70 -1.06 -10.11 -9.66
N TYR A 71 -0.29 -9.61 -8.68
CA TYR A 71 -0.85 -8.82 -7.60
C TYR A 71 -1.38 -7.49 -8.14
N ARG A 72 -2.59 -7.14 -7.69
CA ARG A 72 -3.27 -5.89 -8.02
C ARG A 72 -3.86 -5.30 -6.75
N TRP A 73 -3.68 -4.00 -6.57
CA TRP A 73 -4.42 -3.26 -5.56
C TRP A 73 -5.91 -3.27 -5.89
N THR A 74 -6.73 -3.44 -4.87
CA THR A 74 -8.17 -3.64 -5.02
C THR A 74 -8.89 -3.03 -3.81
N LYS A 75 -10.02 -2.37 -4.07
CA LYS A 75 -10.96 -1.96 -3.04
C LYS A 75 -11.91 -3.11 -2.73
N PHE A 76 -11.91 -3.55 -1.48
CA PHE A 76 -12.82 -4.57 -0.96
C PHE A 76 -13.95 -3.88 -0.21
N LEU A 77 -15.20 -4.06 -0.68
CA LEU A 77 -16.38 -3.49 -0.04
C LEU A 77 -16.98 -4.48 0.94
N ASN A 78 -17.16 -4.07 2.20
CA ASN A 78 -17.67 -4.88 3.30
C ASN A 78 -16.96 -6.24 3.45
N ALA A 79 -15.66 -6.28 3.13
CA ALA A 79 -14.89 -7.51 3.00
C ALA A 79 -13.45 -7.39 3.51
N ALA A 80 -13.20 -6.44 4.43
CA ALA A 80 -11.96 -6.40 5.19
C ALA A 80 -11.68 -7.77 5.85
N SER A 81 -10.43 -8.21 5.80
CA SER A 81 -10.03 -9.57 6.18
C SER A 81 -8.87 -9.60 7.20
N PRO A 82 -8.95 -8.86 8.32
CA PRO A 82 -7.85 -8.79 9.28
C PRO A 82 -7.45 -10.19 9.79
N GLY A 83 -6.15 -10.47 9.76
CA GLY A 83 -5.58 -11.76 10.15
C GLY A 83 -5.83 -12.91 9.16
N ARG A 84 -6.39 -12.64 7.98
CA ARG A 84 -6.59 -13.62 6.90
C ARG A 84 -6.12 -13.04 5.56
N LEU A 85 -6.08 -13.88 4.53
CA LEU A 85 -5.85 -13.43 3.17
C LEU A 85 -7.02 -12.59 2.66
N ASN A 86 -6.70 -11.56 1.87
CA ASN A 86 -7.70 -10.83 1.10
C ASN A 86 -8.44 -11.76 0.15
N LYS A 87 -9.70 -11.44 -0.15
CA LYS A 87 -10.50 -12.23 -1.08
C LYS A 87 -9.80 -12.29 -2.45
N GLY A 88 -9.53 -13.50 -2.93
CA GLY A 88 -8.86 -13.70 -4.21
C GLY A 88 -7.33 -13.59 -4.15
N GLN A 89 -6.74 -13.31 -2.98
CA GLN A 89 -5.31 -13.43 -2.77
C GLN A 89 -4.93 -14.89 -2.53
N ARG A 90 -3.81 -15.32 -3.12
CA ARG A 90 -3.23 -16.66 -2.96
C ARG A 90 -1.71 -16.53 -2.90
N PHE A 91 -1.09 -17.45 -2.17
CA PHE A 91 0.34 -17.68 -2.27
C PHE A 91 0.54 -18.96 -3.07
N LEU A 92 1.27 -18.88 -4.17
CA LEU A 92 1.74 -20.09 -4.84
C LEU A 92 2.87 -20.67 -4.00
N GLU A 93 2.72 -21.91 -3.58
CA GLU A 93 3.83 -22.69 -3.04
C GLU A 93 4.70 -23.12 -4.22
N TRP A 94 6.02 -22.92 -4.08
CA TRP A 94 7.02 -23.39 -5.02
C TRP A 94 7.54 -24.76 -4.58
#